data_AF-A0AAJ6NMG8-F1
#
_entry.id   AF-A0AAJ6NMG8-F1
#
_cell.length_a   1.000
_cell.length_b   1.000
_cell.length_c   1.000
_cell.angle_alpha   90.00
_cell.angle_beta   90.00
_cell.angle_gamma   90.00
#
_symmetry.space_group_name_H-M   'P 1'
#
loop_
_entity.id
_entity.type
_entity.pdbx_description
1 polymer ?
#
loop_
_entity_poly.entity_id
_entity_poly.type
_entity_poly.pdbx_seq_one_letter_code
_entity_poly.pdbx_strand_id
1 'polypeptide(L)'
;MELDMCNQREIPLSYHLDFSERGYKVIRELGHNQEGGRITYLANVQKSHQQVVIKKFSIANTGTDWSGLKAYEREIKILQTINHPRIPRYVDSFETSTGFYLVQEYKNAPSLGVRRNFNPEEIKQIALSILEILVYLQQQVDPIIHRDIKPENILVDENLNAYLVDFGLTQTQKTTMTFSSLAAGTPGFMPPEEYLGYSLTQASDLYSLGITLICLLTSTNSVDVGKLVDQRNRFNLQKLVPQLHPCFQSWLIKMIERKWNHRYANAAVALAALKPIQVTGNATIRETLIAAIALRKRTTILGLAIVGMFAVAATTLILSQQGGTAQQLQEISQKPYI
;
A
#
# COMPACT_ATOMS: atom_id res chain seq x y z
N MET A 1 0.74 -29.80 5.98
CA MET A 1 -0.45 -30.67 5.81
C MET A 1 -1.25 -30.03 4.71
N GLU A 2 -1.12 -30.60 3.51
CA GLU A 2 -1.76 -30.11 2.29
C GLU A 2 -3.28 -30.08 2.45
N LEU A 3 -3.91 -28.98 2.06
CA LEU A 3 -5.34 -28.95 1.77
C LEU A 3 -5.50 -28.61 0.30
N ASP A 4 -5.88 -29.65 -0.42
CA ASP A 4 -6.23 -29.71 -1.84
C ASP A 4 -7.16 -28.57 -2.27
N MET A 5 -6.71 -27.82 -3.27
CA MET A 5 -7.49 -26.84 -4.03
C MET A 5 -8.31 -27.51 -5.15
N CYS A 6 -9.12 -28.51 -4.83
CA CYS A 6 -10.00 -29.14 -5.83
C CYS A 6 -11.44 -29.39 -5.35
N ASN A 7 -11.95 -28.57 -4.42
CA ASN A 7 -13.36 -28.63 -4.06
C ASN A 7 -14.02 -27.26 -4.22
N GLN A 8 -14.58 -27.02 -5.42
CA GLN A 8 -15.75 -26.15 -5.57
C GLN A 8 -16.91 -26.80 -4.79
N ARG A 9 -16.88 -26.73 -3.47
CA ARG A 9 -18.09 -27.00 -2.68
C ARG A 9 -18.93 -25.74 -2.80
N GLU A 10 -19.92 -25.78 -3.70
CA GLU A 10 -21.08 -24.92 -3.57
C GLU A 10 -21.64 -25.14 -2.15
N ILE A 11 -21.45 -24.14 -1.28
CA ILE A 11 -22.10 -24.12 0.02
C ILE A 11 -23.61 -24.07 -0.29
N PRO A 12 -24.44 -25.02 0.21
CA PRO A 12 -25.85 -25.05 -0.11
C PRO A 12 -26.55 -23.74 0.23
N LEU A 13 -27.42 -23.27 -0.67
CA LEU A 13 -28.25 -22.05 -0.53
C LEU A 13 -29.04 -21.96 0.79
N SER A 14 -29.24 -23.08 1.48
CA SER A 14 -30.01 -23.19 2.74
C SER A 14 -29.34 -22.55 3.96
N TYR A 15 -28.11 -22.03 3.85
CA TYR A 15 -27.42 -21.29 4.92
C TYR A 15 -27.24 -19.79 4.64
N HIS A 16 -27.72 -19.29 3.49
CA HIS A 16 -27.63 -17.87 3.19
C HIS A 16 -28.79 -17.10 3.81
N LEU A 17 -28.49 -15.95 4.42
CA LEU A 17 -29.53 -15.02 4.85
C LEU A 17 -30.37 -14.61 3.64
N ASP A 18 -31.69 -14.74 3.77
CA ASP A 18 -32.61 -14.27 2.74
C ASP A 18 -32.71 -12.74 2.80
N PHE A 19 -32.25 -12.08 1.73
CA PHE A 19 -32.35 -10.63 1.55
C PHE A 19 -33.46 -10.25 0.58
N SER A 20 -34.40 -11.16 0.29
CA SER A 20 -35.49 -10.92 -0.66
C SER A 20 -36.39 -9.76 -0.24
N GLU A 21 -36.67 -9.59 1.06
CA GLU A 21 -37.42 -8.44 1.59
C GLU A 21 -36.69 -7.10 1.36
N ARG A 22 -35.37 -7.14 1.20
CA ARG A 22 -34.52 -5.99 0.85
C ARG A 22 -34.30 -5.87 -0.66
N GLY A 23 -34.92 -6.74 -1.47
CA GLY A 23 -34.80 -6.73 -2.93
C GLY A 23 -33.53 -7.35 -3.48
N TYR A 24 -32.81 -8.18 -2.69
CA TYR A 24 -31.58 -8.85 -3.13
C TYR A 24 -31.72 -10.38 -3.08
N LYS A 25 -31.23 -11.06 -4.11
CA LYS A 25 -31.14 -12.53 -4.17
C LYS A 25 -29.68 -12.95 -4.20
N VAL A 26 -29.20 -13.59 -3.13
CA VAL A 26 -27.83 -14.14 -3.07
C VAL A 26 -27.66 -15.23 -4.13
N ILE A 27 -26.54 -15.17 -4.86
CA ILE A 27 -26.14 -16.14 -5.87
C ILE A 27 -25.12 -17.11 -5.28
N ARG A 28 -24.04 -16.58 -4.69
CA ARG A 28 -22.94 -17.36 -4.10
C ARG A 28 -22.08 -16.51 -3.17
N GLU A 29 -21.31 -17.18 -2.33
CA GLU A 29 -20.23 -16.56 -1.57
C GLU A 29 -19.02 -16.25 -2.47
N LEU A 30 -18.42 -15.07 -2.28
CA LEU A 30 -17.19 -14.63 -2.94
C LEU A 30 -15.98 -14.72 -2.02
N GLY A 31 -16.17 -14.67 -0.70
CA GLY A 31 -15.09 -14.80 0.26
C GLY A 31 -15.58 -14.84 1.71
N HIS A 32 -14.80 -15.53 2.53
CA HIS A 32 -15.04 -15.74 3.95
C HIS A 32 -13.80 -15.39 4.76
N ASN A 33 -13.95 -14.54 5.78
CA ASN A 33 -12.94 -14.37 6.83
C ASN A 33 -13.57 -14.68 8.19
N GLN A 34 -13.33 -15.90 8.67
CA GLN A 34 -13.93 -16.43 9.89
C GLN A 34 -13.47 -15.67 11.14
N GLU A 35 -12.18 -15.32 11.20
CA GLU A 35 -11.60 -14.63 12.36
C GLU A 35 -12.07 -13.18 12.47
N GLY A 36 -12.31 -12.51 11.33
CA GLY A 36 -12.80 -11.13 11.28
C GLY A 36 -14.31 -10.98 11.18
N GLY A 37 -15.08 -12.08 11.20
CA GLY A 37 -16.53 -12.06 11.07
C GLY A 37 -17.05 -11.45 9.76
N ARG A 38 -16.25 -11.48 8.67
CA ARG A 38 -16.60 -10.87 7.38
C ARG A 38 -16.96 -11.94 6.35
N ILE A 39 -18.08 -11.75 5.66
CA ILE A 39 -18.48 -12.62 4.55
C ILE A 39 -18.90 -11.74 3.38
N THR A 40 -18.46 -12.09 2.18
CA THR A 40 -18.77 -11.35 0.96
C THR A 40 -19.60 -12.22 0.03
N TYR A 41 -20.74 -11.72 -0.43
CA TYR A 41 -21.66 -12.43 -1.31
C TYR A 41 -21.79 -11.71 -2.65
N LEU A 42 -21.98 -12.49 -3.72
CA LEU A 42 -22.54 -12.02 -4.98
C LEU A 42 -24.05 -12.15 -4.93
N ALA A 43 -24.78 -11.10 -5.28
CA ALA A 43 -26.24 -11.10 -5.32
C ALA A 43 -26.78 -10.39 -6.56
N ASN A 44 -28.02 -10.68 -6.92
CA ASN A 44 -28.79 -9.92 -7.91
C ASN A 44 -29.77 -8.98 -7.22
N VAL A 45 -29.89 -7.76 -7.72
CA VAL A 45 -31.04 -6.89 -7.43
C VAL A 45 -32.26 -7.49 -8.12
N GLN A 46 -33.33 -7.80 -7.37
CA GLN A 46 -34.47 -8.56 -7.87
C GLN A 46 -35.19 -7.89 -9.04
N LYS A 47 -35.32 -6.55 -9.03
CA LYS A 47 -36.06 -5.81 -10.06
C LYS A 47 -35.28 -5.61 -11.35
N SER A 48 -33.97 -5.39 -11.27
CA SER A 48 -33.13 -5.05 -12.43
C SER A 48 -32.23 -6.19 -12.90
N HIS A 49 -32.13 -7.27 -12.12
CA HIS A 49 -31.14 -8.34 -12.29
C HIS A 49 -29.67 -7.87 -12.30
N GLN A 50 -29.42 -6.63 -11.89
CA GLN A 50 -28.06 -6.12 -11.77
C GLN A 50 -27.32 -6.85 -10.66
N GLN A 51 -26.10 -7.29 -10.94
CA GLN A 51 -25.22 -7.91 -9.95
C GLN A 51 -24.62 -6.88 -8.99
N VAL A 52 -24.58 -7.24 -7.71
CA VAL A 52 -24.02 -6.46 -6.61
C VAL A 52 -23.20 -7.35 -5.68
N VAL A 53 -22.30 -6.72 -4.93
CA VAL A 53 -21.57 -7.36 -3.83
C VAL A 53 -22.22 -6.95 -2.52
N ILE A 54 -22.52 -7.92 -1.66
CA ILE A 54 -22.99 -7.70 -0.29
C ILE A 54 -21.90 -8.15 0.68
N LYS A 55 -21.31 -7.20 1.42
CA LYS A 55 -20.35 -7.48 2.50
C LYS A 55 -21.06 -7.47 3.84
N LYS A 56 -21.04 -8.59 4.55
CA LYS A 56 -21.48 -8.73 5.93
C LYS A 56 -20.35 -8.44 6.90
N PHE A 57 -20.63 -7.62 7.90
CA PHE A 57 -19.80 -7.38 9.07
C PHE A 57 -20.56 -7.89 10.29
N SER A 58 -20.11 -9.03 10.84
CA SER A 58 -20.82 -9.69 11.94
C SER A 58 -20.69 -8.90 13.24
N ILE A 59 -21.79 -8.81 13.99
CA ILE A 59 -21.76 -8.35 15.38
C ILE A 59 -21.31 -9.56 16.20
N ALA A 60 -20.07 -9.57 16.69
CA ALA A 60 -19.64 -10.61 17.61
C ALA A 60 -20.48 -10.49 18.91
N ASN A 61 -21.05 -11.59 19.39
CA ASN A 61 -21.81 -11.67 20.66
C ASN A 61 -20.94 -11.42 21.92
N THR A 62 -19.64 -11.17 21.74
CA THR A 62 -18.73 -10.74 22.79
C THR A 62 -18.48 -9.24 22.59
N GLY A 63 -18.87 -8.39 23.54
CA GLY A 63 -18.88 -6.92 23.45
C GLY A 63 -17.52 -6.20 23.25
N THR A 64 -16.62 -6.77 22.45
CA THR A 64 -15.22 -6.36 22.31
C THR A 64 -14.79 -6.03 20.88
N ASP A 65 -15.53 -6.42 19.83
CA ASP A 65 -15.05 -6.19 18.44
C ASP A 65 -15.51 -4.87 17.82
N TRP A 66 -15.07 -3.76 18.43
CA TRP A 66 -15.23 -2.41 17.88
C TRP A 66 -14.45 -2.19 16.57
N SER A 67 -13.56 -3.10 16.19
CA SER A 67 -12.69 -2.95 15.01
C SER A 67 -13.46 -3.22 13.71
N GLY A 68 -14.30 -4.27 13.69
CA GLY A 68 -15.19 -4.58 12.57
C GLY A 68 -16.23 -3.49 12.32
N LEU A 69 -16.83 -2.96 13.38
CA LEU A 69 -17.82 -1.87 13.30
C LEU A 69 -17.21 -0.59 12.74
N LYS A 70 -16.02 -0.20 13.22
CA LYS A 70 -15.29 0.97 12.70
C LYS A 70 -14.86 0.81 11.23
N ALA A 71 -14.53 -0.42 10.80
CA ALA A 71 -14.19 -0.69 9.41
C ALA A 71 -15.40 -0.55 8.49
N TYR A 72 -16.57 -1.06 8.90
CA TYR A 72 -17.84 -0.92 8.20
C TYR A 72 -18.24 0.55 8.00
N GLU A 73 -18.32 1.32 9.09
CA GLU A 73 -18.73 2.74 9.04
C GLU A 73 -17.82 3.56 8.14
N ARG A 74 -16.52 3.28 8.20
CA ARG A 74 -15.50 3.93 7.39
C ARG A 74 -15.62 3.57 5.91
N GLU A 75 -15.78 2.30 5.58
CA GLU A 75 -15.92 1.86 4.18
C GLU A 75 -17.15 2.51 3.54
N ILE A 76 -18.30 2.53 4.23
CA ILE A 76 -19.50 3.22 3.75
C ILE A 76 -19.24 4.70 3.55
N LYS A 77 -18.72 5.38 4.57
CA LYS A 77 -18.52 6.83 4.53
C LYS A 77 -17.62 7.22 3.37
N ILE A 78 -16.57 6.46 3.10
CA ILE A 78 -15.65 6.71 1.99
C ILE A 78 -16.31 6.40 0.64
N LEU A 79 -16.96 5.24 0.48
CA LEU A 79 -17.61 4.88 -0.78
C LEU A 79 -18.77 5.82 -1.15
N GLN A 80 -19.41 6.47 -0.18
CA GLN A 80 -20.43 7.49 -0.41
C GLN A 80 -19.86 8.82 -0.91
N THR A 81 -18.60 9.14 -0.61
CA THR A 81 -17.97 10.41 -0.99
C THR A 81 -17.16 10.33 -2.28
N ILE A 82 -16.80 9.12 -2.71
CA ILE A 82 -15.99 8.90 -3.91
C ILE A 82 -16.81 8.33 -5.07
N ASN A 83 -16.39 8.67 -6.28
CA ASN A 83 -16.97 8.18 -7.53
C ASN A 83 -15.87 8.07 -8.58
N HIS A 84 -15.43 6.84 -8.85
CA HIS A 84 -14.39 6.55 -9.83
C HIS A 84 -14.72 5.25 -10.57
N PRO A 85 -14.57 5.16 -11.91
CA PRO A 85 -14.99 3.99 -12.69
C PRO A 85 -14.29 2.69 -12.27
N ARG A 86 -13.08 2.80 -11.72
CA ARG A 86 -12.29 1.66 -11.23
C ARG A 86 -12.37 1.42 -9.70
N ILE A 87 -13.37 2.01 -9.04
CA ILE A 87 -13.72 1.72 -7.64
C ILE A 87 -15.18 1.27 -7.63
N PRO A 88 -15.58 0.24 -6.85
CA PRO A 88 -16.98 -0.11 -6.68
C PRO A 88 -17.80 1.07 -6.16
N ARG A 89 -18.89 1.41 -6.84
CA ARG A 89 -19.81 2.44 -6.33
C ARG A 89 -20.62 1.91 -5.15
N TYR A 90 -20.83 2.74 -4.14
CA TYR A 90 -21.84 2.50 -3.10
C TYR A 90 -23.24 2.32 -3.71
N VAL A 91 -23.97 1.29 -3.29
CA VAL A 91 -25.36 1.04 -3.71
C VAL A 91 -26.32 1.27 -2.56
N ASP A 92 -26.09 0.61 -1.42
CA ASP A 92 -26.98 0.61 -0.25
C ASP A 92 -26.23 0.10 0.99
N SER A 93 -26.83 0.24 2.16
CA SER A 93 -26.37 -0.39 3.39
C SER A 93 -27.52 -0.62 4.36
N PHE A 94 -27.50 -1.74 5.08
CA PHE A 94 -28.56 -2.07 6.03
C PHE A 94 -28.06 -2.89 7.21
N GLU A 95 -28.87 -2.91 8.26
CA GLU A 95 -28.60 -3.62 9.50
C GLU A 95 -29.60 -4.75 9.71
N THR A 96 -29.14 -5.82 10.35
CA THR A 96 -29.96 -6.94 10.81
C THR A 96 -29.52 -7.34 12.22
N SER A 97 -30.27 -8.23 12.87
CA SER A 97 -29.87 -8.83 14.15
C SER A 97 -28.51 -9.55 14.12
N THR A 98 -28.02 -9.91 12.94
CA THR A 98 -26.78 -10.70 12.78
C THR A 98 -25.56 -9.89 12.37
N GLY A 99 -25.72 -8.60 12.06
CA GLY A 99 -24.63 -7.78 11.54
C GLY A 99 -25.07 -6.62 10.65
N PHE A 100 -24.07 -5.91 10.17
CA PHE A 100 -24.18 -4.81 9.23
C PHE A 100 -23.85 -5.28 7.82
N TYR A 101 -24.48 -4.68 6.83
CA TYR A 101 -24.36 -5.06 5.43
C TYR A 101 -24.10 -3.84 4.57
N LEU A 102 -23.03 -3.92 3.78
CA LEU A 102 -22.71 -2.96 2.73
C LEU A 102 -23.04 -3.59 1.38
N VAL A 103 -23.82 -2.89 0.56
CA VAL A 103 -24.10 -3.26 -0.83
C VAL A 103 -23.34 -2.30 -1.75
N GLN A 104 -22.56 -2.86 -2.65
CA GLN A 104 -21.77 -2.10 -3.61
C GLN A 104 -21.84 -2.73 -5.01
N GLU A 105 -21.41 -1.96 -6.00
CA GLU A 105 -21.29 -2.42 -7.38
C GLU A 105 -20.43 -3.69 -7.47
N TYR A 106 -20.90 -4.68 -8.22
CA TYR A 106 -20.08 -5.83 -8.59
C TYR A 106 -19.18 -5.47 -9.78
N LYS A 107 -17.86 -5.60 -9.60
CA LYS A 107 -16.90 -5.60 -10.70
C LYS A 107 -16.69 -7.04 -11.13
N ASN A 108 -17.05 -7.36 -12.38
CA ASN A 108 -16.83 -8.69 -12.97
C ASN A 108 -15.36 -8.89 -13.34
N ALA A 109 -14.52 -9.03 -12.31
CA ALA A 109 -13.09 -9.16 -12.43
C ALA A 109 -12.59 -10.04 -11.27
N PRO A 110 -11.78 -11.08 -11.53
CA PRO A 110 -11.16 -11.87 -10.48
C PRO A 110 -10.09 -11.07 -9.73
N SER A 111 -9.89 -11.39 -8.46
CA SER A 111 -8.84 -10.83 -7.61
C SER A 111 -7.44 -11.28 -8.06
N LEU A 112 -6.44 -10.42 -7.93
CA LEU A 112 -5.02 -10.78 -8.11
C LEU A 112 -4.48 -11.69 -7.00
N GLY A 113 -5.23 -11.89 -5.91
CA GLY A 113 -4.95 -12.93 -4.92
C GLY A 113 -5.12 -14.35 -5.47
N VAL A 114 -5.85 -14.51 -6.57
CA VAL A 114 -5.91 -15.79 -7.31
C VAL A 114 -4.74 -15.85 -8.28
N ARG A 115 -4.01 -16.97 -8.24
CA ARG A 115 -2.82 -17.16 -9.07
C ARG A 115 -3.15 -17.05 -10.56
N ARG A 116 -2.65 -15.98 -11.18
CA ARG A 116 -2.67 -15.72 -12.62
C ARG A 116 -1.29 -15.25 -13.02
N ASN A 117 -0.83 -15.68 -14.19
CA ASN A 117 0.44 -15.22 -14.73
C ASN A 117 0.20 -13.98 -15.57
N PHE A 118 0.94 -12.91 -15.27
CA PHE A 118 0.96 -11.70 -16.07
C PHE A 118 2.37 -11.49 -16.58
N ASN A 119 2.50 -11.12 -17.85
CA ASN A 119 3.77 -10.66 -18.37
C ASN A 119 4.09 -9.26 -17.83
N PRO A 120 5.35 -8.80 -17.91
CA PRO A 120 5.73 -7.52 -17.32
C PRO A 120 4.97 -6.30 -17.88
N GLU A 121 4.60 -6.30 -19.16
CA GLU A 121 3.86 -5.18 -19.75
C GLU A 121 2.42 -5.13 -19.22
N GLU A 122 1.78 -6.28 -19.03
CA GLU A 122 0.46 -6.38 -18.37
C GLU A 122 0.52 -5.86 -16.93
N ILE A 123 1.59 -6.19 -16.20
CA ILE A 123 1.81 -5.69 -14.84
C ILE A 123 1.99 -4.17 -14.84
N LYS A 124 2.63 -3.58 -15.86
CA LYS A 124 2.67 -2.13 -16.03
C LYS A 124 1.28 -1.54 -16.28
N GLN A 125 0.43 -2.18 -17.09
CA GLN A 125 -0.96 -1.70 -17.31
C GLN A 125 -1.79 -1.72 -16.02
N ILE A 126 -1.63 -2.78 -15.21
CA ILE A 126 -2.23 -2.86 -13.87
C ILE A 126 -1.71 -1.71 -12.98
N ALA A 127 -0.39 -1.49 -12.95
CA ALA A 127 0.22 -0.40 -12.19
C ALA A 127 -0.30 0.97 -12.60
N LEU A 128 -0.45 1.23 -13.91
CA LEU A 128 -1.03 2.47 -14.44
C LEU A 128 -2.46 2.66 -13.93
N SER A 129 -3.31 1.63 -14.02
CA SER A 129 -4.69 1.67 -13.55
C SER A 129 -4.79 1.99 -12.06
N ILE A 130 -3.97 1.34 -11.22
CA ILE A 130 -3.97 1.61 -9.77
C ILE A 130 -3.41 2.99 -9.46
N LEU A 131 -2.35 3.44 -10.14
CA LEU A 131 -1.82 4.79 -9.93
C LEU A 131 -2.83 5.87 -10.29
N GLU A 132 -3.64 5.68 -11.33
CA GLU A 132 -4.73 6.60 -11.69
C GLU A 132 -5.80 6.68 -10.58
N ILE A 133 -6.15 5.53 -9.97
CA ILE A 133 -7.02 5.50 -8.79
C ILE A 133 -6.39 6.28 -7.62
N LEU A 134 -5.10 6.04 -7.34
CA LEU A 134 -4.41 6.73 -6.24
C LEU A 134 -4.30 8.24 -6.48
N VAL A 135 -4.08 8.68 -7.72
CA VAL A 135 -4.15 10.11 -8.07
C VAL A 135 -5.51 10.68 -7.70
N TYR A 136 -6.59 10.01 -8.08
CA TYR A 136 -7.95 10.44 -7.77
C TYR A 136 -8.22 10.52 -6.25
N LEU A 137 -7.80 9.51 -5.48
CA LEU A 137 -7.95 9.50 -4.01
C LEU A 137 -7.13 10.60 -3.33
N GLN A 138 -5.95 10.91 -3.87
CA GLN A 138 -5.05 11.94 -3.35
C GLN A 138 -5.51 13.36 -3.67
N GLN A 139 -6.41 13.53 -4.65
CA GLN A 139 -6.99 14.81 -5.06
C GLN A 139 -8.29 15.17 -4.31
N GLN A 140 -8.79 14.28 -3.46
CA GLN A 140 -9.94 14.60 -2.60
C GLN A 140 -9.60 15.76 -1.65
N VAL A 141 -10.63 16.51 -1.21
CA VAL A 141 -10.49 17.66 -0.30
C VAL A 141 -9.60 17.32 0.90
N ASP A 142 -9.84 16.13 1.48
CA ASP A 142 -8.91 15.48 2.38
C ASP A 142 -8.33 14.25 1.67
N PRO A 143 -7.00 14.23 1.38
CA PRO A 143 -6.38 13.11 0.70
C PRO A 143 -6.66 11.78 1.41
N ILE A 144 -7.17 10.82 0.65
CA ILE A 144 -7.51 9.47 1.14
C ILE A 144 -6.31 8.54 0.91
N ILE A 145 -5.91 7.82 1.96
CA ILE A 145 -4.89 6.78 1.94
C ILE A 145 -5.61 5.44 2.14
N HIS A 146 -5.37 4.48 1.24
CA HIS A 146 -6.05 3.19 1.21
C HIS A 146 -5.60 2.25 2.34
N ARG A 147 -4.28 2.19 2.60
CA ARG A 147 -3.62 1.41 3.66
C ARG A 147 -3.62 -0.11 3.52
N ASP A 148 -4.45 -0.70 2.65
CA ASP A 148 -4.45 -2.15 2.41
C ASP A 148 -4.30 -2.53 0.93
N ILE A 149 -3.34 -1.91 0.24
CA ILE A 149 -3.05 -2.28 -1.16
C ILE A 149 -2.23 -3.56 -1.19
N LYS A 150 -2.84 -4.62 -1.73
CA LYS A 150 -2.27 -5.97 -1.88
C LYS A 150 -2.99 -6.69 -3.02
N PRO A 151 -2.46 -7.82 -3.54
CA PRO A 151 -3.09 -8.57 -4.63
C PRO A 151 -4.57 -8.91 -4.36
N GLU A 152 -4.95 -9.26 -3.14
CA GLU A 152 -6.31 -9.66 -2.79
C GLU A 152 -7.34 -8.53 -3.01
N ASN A 153 -6.90 -7.27 -2.83
CA ASN A 153 -7.74 -6.07 -2.90
C ASN A 153 -7.69 -5.38 -4.28
N ILE A 154 -7.08 -6.02 -5.28
CA ILE A 154 -7.09 -5.55 -6.67
C ILE A 154 -7.76 -6.60 -7.53
N LEU A 155 -8.83 -6.20 -8.22
CA LEU A 155 -9.50 -7.04 -9.21
C LEU A 155 -9.01 -6.67 -10.61
N VAL A 156 -8.80 -7.63 -11.50
CA VAL A 156 -8.35 -7.36 -12.88
C VAL A 156 -9.16 -8.15 -13.88
N ASP A 157 -9.85 -7.44 -14.78
CA ASP A 157 -10.63 -8.06 -15.86
C ASP A 157 -9.76 -8.58 -17.01
N GLU A 158 -10.39 -9.15 -18.03
CA GLU A 158 -9.71 -9.69 -19.22
C GLU A 158 -9.06 -8.59 -20.09
N ASN A 159 -9.51 -7.35 -19.96
CA ASN A 159 -8.98 -6.19 -20.67
C ASN A 159 -7.89 -5.46 -19.85
N LEU A 160 -7.41 -6.05 -18.76
CA LEU A 160 -6.41 -5.51 -17.83
C LEU A 160 -6.83 -4.21 -17.13
N ASN A 161 -8.14 -3.92 -17.05
CA ASN A 161 -8.60 -2.86 -16.16
C ASN A 161 -8.47 -3.36 -14.72
N ALA A 162 -7.71 -2.62 -13.90
CA ALA A 162 -7.55 -2.93 -12.49
C ALA A 162 -8.50 -2.09 -11.63
N TYR A 163 -9.26 -2.75 -10.76
CA TYR A 163 -10.21 -2.14 -9.83
C TYR A 163 -9.68 -2.28 -8.41
N LEU A 164 -9.70 -1.19 -7.64
CA LEU A 164 -9.30 -1.21 -6.23
C LEU A 164 -10.53 -1.39 -5.36
N VAL A 165 -10.47 -2.33 -4.41
CA VAL A 165 -11.57 -2.70 -3.51
C VAL A 165 -11.12 -2.75 -2.06
N ASP A 166 -12.07 -2.84 -1.14
CA ASP A 166 -11.88 -2.92 0.32
C ASP A 166 -11.30 -1.65 0.97
N PHE A 167 -12.20 -0.70 1.20
CA PHE A 167 -11.87 0.60 1.78
C PHE A 167 -11.97 0.61 3.33
N GLY A 168 -12.09 -0.56 3.97
CA GLY A 168 -12.32 -0.69 5.41
C GLY A 168 -11.17 -0.19 6.31
N LEU A 169 -9.96 -0.04 5.76
CA LEU A 169 -8.80 0.48 6.48
C LEU A 169 -8.42 1.92 6.13
N THR A 170 -9.15 2.56 5.22
CA THR A 170 -8.80 3.87 4.69
C THR A 170 -8.72 4.97 5.74
N GLN A 171 -7.92 6.00 5.45
CA GLN A 171 -7.75 7.12 6.35
C GLN A 171 -7.56 8.40 5.57
N THR A 172 -8.13 9.50 6.06
CA THR A 172 -7.78 10.83 5.57
C THR A 172 -6.50 11.30 6.23
N GLN A 173 -5.64 12.02 5.49
CA GLN A 173 -4.34 12.45 6.00
C GLN A 173 -4.42 13.32 7.28
N LYS A 174 -5.56 13.98 7.54
CA LYS A 174 -5.83 14.78 8.75
C LYS A 174 -6.17 13.95 9.99
N THR A 175 -6.47 12.66 9.84
CA THR A 175 -6.85 11.80 10.97
C THR A 175 -5.60 11.35 11.72
N THR A 176 -5.52 11.58 13.03
CA THR A 176 -4.43 11.06 13.87
C THR A 176 -4.54 9.54 14.01
N MET A 177 -3.41 8.83 13.82
CA MET A 177 -3.30 7.39 14.09
C MET A 177 -3.65 7.09 15.56
N THR A 178 -4.59 6.17 15.79
CA THR A 178 -4.88 5.64 17.13
C THR A 178 -4.13 4.32 17.34
N PHE A 179 -3.84 3.94 18.58
CA PHE A 179 -3.15 2.66 18.86
C PHE A 179 -3.85 1.45 18.24
N SER A 180 -5.19 1.45 18.19
CA SER A 180 -6.00 0.41 17.54
C SER A 180 -5.88 0.39 16.01
N SER A 181 -5.41 1.47 15.35
CA SER A 181 -5.18 1.49 13.90
C SER A 181 -3.78 1.06 13.49
N LEU A 182 -2.84 0.92 14.45
CA LEU A 182 -1.44 0.56 14.18
C LEU A 182 -1.25 -0.87 13.68
N ALA A 183 -2.16 -1.78 14.04
CA ALA A 183 -2.08 -3.20 13.69
C ALA A 183 -3.03 -3.62 12.56
N ALA A 184 -3.60 -2.67 11.81
CA ALA A 184 -4.71 -2.97 10.90
C ALA A 184 -4.27 -3.46 9.51
N GLY A 185 -3.15 -2.98 8.97
CA GLY A 185 -2.70 -3.33 7.61
C GLY A 185 -2.13 -4.74 7.48
N THR A 186 -1.99 -5.22 6.25
CA THR A 186 -1.49 -6.58 5.98
C THR A 186 0.04 -6.69 6.11
N PRO A 187 0.57 -7.59 6.96
CA PRO A 187 2.02 -7.80 7.08
C PRO A 187 2.70 -8.06 5.74
N GLY A 188 3.87 -7.45 5.53
CA GLY A 188 4.63 -7.55 4.28
C GLY A 188 4.31 -6.49 3.23
N PHE A 189 3.07 -5.97 3.20
CA PHE A 189 2.65 -4.89 2.31
C PHE A 189 2.64 -3.52 2.99
N MET A 190 2.52 -3.51 4.32
CA MET A 190 2.52 -2.32 5.14
C MET A 190 3.84 -1.52 5.00
N PRO A 191 3.79 -0.20 4.75
CA PRO A 191 4.99 0.62 4.72
C PRO A 191 5.62 0.77 6.12
N PRO A 192 6.95 0.99 6.22
CA PRO A 192 7.62 1.06 7.53
C PRO A 192 7.08 2.14 8.47
N GLU A 193 6.67 3.30 7.95
CA GLU A 193 6.07 4.36 8.76
C GLU A 193 4.73 3.94 9.39
N GLU A 194 3.96 3.06 8.76
CA GLU A 194 2.71 2.56 9.33
C GLU A 194 2.99 1.59 10.47
N TYR A 195 3.94 0.67 10.25
CA TYR A 195 4.37 -0.29 11.27
C TYR A 195 4.94 0.41 12.52
N LEU A 196 5.64 1.53 12.32
CA LEU A 196 6.22 2.34 13.39
C LEU A 196 5.22 3.34 14.01
N GLY A 197 3.99 3.42 13.49
CA GLY A 197 2.96 4.34 13.96
C GLY A 197 3.22 5.82 13.69
N TYR A 198 4.04 6.11 12.69
CA TYR A 198 4.23 7.47 12.21
C TYR A 198 3.07 7.89 11.29
N SER A 199 2.94 9.20 11.10
CA SER A 199 1.94 9.76 10.19
C SER A 199 2.14 9.24 8.77
N LEU A 200 1.05 8.76 8.17
CA LEU A 200 1.06 8.32 6.78
C LEU A 200 1.07 9.52 5.84
N THR A 201 1.54 9.26 4.63
CA THR A 201 1.60 10.25 3.56
C THR A 201 1.02 9.65 2.28
N GLN A 202 0.83 10.47 1.26
CA GLN A 202 0.46 10.00 -0.09
C GLN A 202 1.46 8.97 -0.65
N ALA A 203 2.71 8.98 -0.16
CA ALA A 203 3.73 8.02 -0.55
C ALA A 203 3.55 6.63 0.11
N SER A 204 2.74 6.51 1.17
CA SER A 204 2.51 5.26 1.91
C SER A 204 1.89 4.18 1.04
N ASP A 205 0.82 4.49 0.31
CA ASP A 205 0.18 3.56 -0.64
C ASP A 205 1.09 3.16 -1.81
N LEU A 206 2.07 4.01 -2.18
CA LEU A 206 3.04 3.68 -3.23
C LEU A 206 3.96 2.53 -2.83
N TYR A 207 4.31 2.44 -1.55
CA TYR A 207 5.10 1.32 -1.05
C TYR A 207 4.31 0.03 -1.22
N SER A 208 3.08 -0.03 -0.72
CA SER A 208 2.22 -1.21 -0.79
C SER A 208 1.92 -1.63 -2.23
N LEU A 209 1.71 -0.67 -3.14
CA LEU A 209 1.63 -0.95 -4.57
C LEU A 209 2.93 -1.53 -5.12
N GLY A 210 4.09 -0.97 -4.76
CA GLY A 210 5.39 -1.50 -5.18
C GLY A 210 5.61 -2.95 -4.75
N ILE A 211 5.26 -3.30 -3.50
CA ILE A 211 5.31 -4.69 -3.02
C ILE A 211 4.35 -5.59 -3.80
N THR A 212 3.13 -5.12 -4.04
CA THR A 212 2.13 -5.84 -4.85
C THR A 212 2.68 -6.18 -6.24
N LEU A 213 3.28 -5.20 -6.92
CA LEU A 213 3.86 -5.42 -8.25
C LEU A 213 5.03 -6.41 -8.22
N ILE A 214 5.86 -6.38 -7.18
CA ILE A 214 6.94 -7.36 -7.00
C ILE A 214 6.36 -8.78 -6.89
N CYS A 215 5.32 -8.99 -6.07
CA CYS A 215 4.66 -10.29 -5.95
C CYS A 215 4.14 -10.79 -7.30
N LEU A 216 3.54 -9.92 -8.12
CA LEU A 216 3.08 -10.28 -9.47
C LEU A 216 4.26 -10.69 -10.36
N LEU A 217 5.33 -9.89 -10.38
CA LEU A 217 6.50 -10.14 -11.23
C LEU A 217 7.25 -11.43 -10.85
N THR A 218 7.22 -11.82 -9.57
CA THR A 218 7.84 -13.04 -9.05
C THR A 218 6.85 -14.20 -8.91
N SER A 219 5.58 -14.02 -9.32
CA SER A 219 4.50 -15.01 -9.16
C SER A 219 4.41 -15.56 -7.72
N THR A 220 4.61 -14.70 -6.73
CA THR A 220 4.66 -15.04 -5.31
C THR A 220 3.32 -14.72 -4.64
N ASN A 221 2.77 -15.68 -3.89
CA ASN A 221 1.57 -15.45 -3.10
C ASN A 221 1.84 -14.42 -1.99
N SER A 222 0.84 -13.64 -1.63
CA SER A 222 0.95 -12.60 -0.59
C SER A 222 1.45 -13.15 0.75
N VAL A 223 1.03 -14.35 1.14
CA VAL A 223 1.50 -15.02 2.37
C VAL A 223 3.00 -15.35 2.36
N ASP A 224 3.58 -15.45 1.18
CA ASP A 224 4.99 -15.78 0.96
C ASP A 224 5.86 -14.55 0.70
N VAL A 225 5.31 -13.33 0.74
CA VAL A 225 6.04 -12.09 0.45
C VAL A 225 7.29 -11.91 1.32
N GLY A 226 7.24 -12.38 2.57
CA GLY A 226 8.37 -12.36 3.50
C GLY A 226 9.57 -13.20 3.04
N LYS A 227 9.38 -14.15 2.11
CA LYS A 227 10.46 -14.97 1.53
C LYS A 227 11.26 -14.21 0.47
N LEU A 228 10.77 -13.07 -0.02
CA LEU A 228 11.41 -12.27 -1.07
C LEU A 228 12.47 -11.29 -0.54
N VAL A 229 12.54 -11.09 0.78
CA VAL A 229 13.44 -10.13 1.40
C VAL A 229 14.66 -10.80 2.02
N ASP A 230 15.78 -10.06 2.07
CA ASP A 230 16.96 -10.48 2.83
C ASP A 230 16.76 -10.35 4.35
N GLN A 231 17.76 -10.77 5.15
CA GLN A 231 17.76 -10.65 6.62
C GLN A 231 17.60 -9.20 7.13
N ARG A 232 17.73 -8.19 6.26
CA ARG A 232 17.57 -6.77 6.58
C ARG A 232 16.23 -6.22 6.04
N ASN A 233 15.30 -7.09 5.66
CA ASN A 233 14.02 -6.75 5.05
C ASN A 233 14.16 -5.89 3.78
N ARG A 234 15.10 -6.25 2.89
CA ARG A 234 15.32 -5.58 1.61
C ARG A 234 15.04 -6.51 0.43
N PHE A 235 14.38 -5.97 -0.59
CA PHE A 235 14.18 -6.64 -1.88
C PHE A 235 15.42 -6.47 -2.76
N ASN A 236 15.91 -7.58 -3.32
CA ASN A 236 16.96 -7.55 -4.33
C ASN A 236 16.35 -7.75 -5.72
N LEU A 237 15.82 -6.67 -6.32
CA LEU A 237 15.12 -6.77 -7.61
C LEU A 237 16.01 -7.25 -8.76
N GLN A 238 17.31 -6.99 -8.72
CA GLN A 238 18.24 -7.48 -9.72
C GLN A 238 18.31 -9.02 -9.73
N LYS A 239 18.17 -9.66 -8.56
CA LYS A 239 18.12 -11.11 -8.44
C LYS A 239 16.71 -11.66 -8.70
N LEU A 240 15.67 -10.97 -8.22
CA LEU A 240 14.29 -11.43 -8.30
C LEU A 240 13.72 -11.34 -9.72
N VAL A 241 14.07 -10.29 -10.45
CA VAL A 241 13.47 -9.95 -11.76
C VAL A 241 14.53 -9.43 -12.76
N PRO A 242 15.61 -10.19 -13.01
CA PRO A 242 16.74 -9.77 -13.84
C PRO A 242 16.36 -9.43 -15.29
N GLN A 243 15.25 -9.97 -15.78
CA GLN A 243 14.74 -9.78 -17.14
C GLN A 243 14.10 -8.40 -17.38
N LEU A 244 13.86 -7.62 -16.32
CA LEU A 244 13.21 -6.31 -16.45
C LEU A 244 14.21 -5.23 -16.87
N HIS A 245 13.69 -4.27 -17.65
CA HIS A 245 14.45 -3.12 -18.05
C HIS A 245 14.94 -2.33 -16.81
N PRO A 246 16.22 -1.91 -16.76
CA PRO A 246 16.81 -1.18 -15.63
C PRO A 246 16.00 0.03 -15.16
N CYS A 247 15.41 0.82 -16.07
CA CYS A 247 14.59 1.96 -15.69
C CYS A 247 13.31 1.55 -14.94
N PHE A 248 12.70 0.42 -15.31
CA PHE A 248 11.53 -0.10 -14.61
C PHE A 248 11.90 -0.64 -13.23
N GLN A 249 13.04 -1.34 -13.13
CA GLN A 249 13.59 -1.75 -11.83
C GLN A 249 13.87 -0.53 -10.93
N SER A 250 14.50 0.53 -11.46
CA SER A 250 14.75 1.76 -10.71
C SER A 250 13.46 2.45 -10.27
N TRP A 251 12.45 2.48 -11.12
CA TRP A 251 11.14 3.02 -10.78
C TRP A 251 10.50 2.23 -9.64
N LEU A 252 10.54 0.89 -9.70
CA LEU A 252 9.98 0.01 -8.68
C LEU A 252 10.75 0.08 -7.36
N ILE A 253 12.09 0.13 -7.40
CA ILE A 253 12.94 0.36 -6.22
C ILE A 253 12.57 1.69 -5.55
N LYS A 254 12.30 2.74 -6.32
CA LYS A 254 11.90 4.04 -5.77
C LYS A 254 10.53 3.97 -5.09
N MET A 255 9.59 3.17 -5.58
CA MET A 255 8.28 2.96 -4.94
C MET A 255 8.41 2.32 -3.55
N ILE A 256 9.34 1.37 -3.38
CA ILE A 256 9.49 0.59 -2.13
C ILE A 256 10.58 1.12 -1.19
N GLU A 257 10.97 2.39 -1.32
CA GLU A 257 11.95 2.97 -0.39
C GLU A 257 11.44 3.00 1.04
N ARG A 258 12.30 2.59 1.98
CA ARG A 258 11.95 2.52 3.41
C ARG A 258 11.56 3.88 3.98
N LYS A 259 12.30 4.93 3.60
CA LYS A 259 11.95 6.30 3.98
C LYS A 259 10.95 6.85 2.99
N TRP A 260 9.77 7.27 3.47
CA TRP A 260 8.71 7.81 2.62
C TRP A 260 9.16 8.99 1.76
N ASN A 261 10.03 9.86 2.27
CA ASN A 261 10.56 11.01 1.54
C ASN A 261 11.60 10.66 0.45
N HIS A 262 12.02 9.39 0.36
CA HIS A 262 12.86 8.89 -0.73
C HIS A 262 12.03 8.26 -1.87
N ARG A 263 10.73 8.05 -1.66
CA ARG A 263 9.80 7.59 -2.71
C ARG A 263 9.42 8.74 -3.63
N TYR A 264 8.55 8.47 -4.59
CA TYR A 264 7.80 9.54 -5.24
C TYR A 264 6.92 10.26 -4.21
N ALA A 265 6.83 11.58 -4.33
CA ALA A 265 6.07 12.39 -3.38
C ALA A 265 4.58 12.02 -3.34
N ASN A 266 4.02 11.63 -4.48
CA ASN A 266 2.62 11.23 -4.65
C ASN A 266 2.44 10.35 -5.90
N ALA A 267 1.22 9.84 -6.11
CA ALA A 267 0.88 8.95 -7.22
C ALA A 267 0.99 9.63 -8.58
N ALA A 268 0.71 10.94 -8.68
CA ALA A 268 0.80 11.66 -9.95
C ALA A 268 2.25 11.69 -10.49
N VAL A 269 3.22 11.93 -9.59
CA VAL A 269 4.64 11.90 -9.94
C VAL A 269 5.08 10.47 -10.31
N ALA A 270 4.64 9.46 -9.56
CA ALA A 270 4.95 8.06 -9.87
C ALA A 270 4.37 7.62 -11.22
N LEU A 271 3.12 8.00 -11.51
CA LEU A 271 2.41 7.74 -12.77
C LEU A 271 3.10 8.39 -13.96
N ALA A 272 3.44 9.67 -13.86
CA ALA A 272 4.15 10.40 -14.91
C ALA A 272 5.52 9.77 -15.20
N ALA A 273 6.23 9.31 -14.16
CA ALA A 273 7.50 8.60 -14.31
C ALA A 273 7.34 7.22 -14.96
N LEU A 274 6.24 6.50 -14.73
CA LEU A 274 6.02 5.16 -15.27
C LEU A 274 5.68 5.14 -16.76
N LYS A 275 4.86 6.10 -17.22
CA LYS A 275 4.32 6.14 -18.59
C LYS A 275 5.38 5.93 -19.69
N PRO A 276 6.52 6.64 -19.71
CA PRO A 276 7.51 6.51 -20.78
C PRO A 276 8.46 5.31 -20.62
N ILE A 277 8.44 4.61 -19.48
CA ILE A 277 9.40 3.55 -19.18
C ILE A 277 9.03 2.27 -19.96
N GLN A 278 9.98 1.73 -20.72
CA GLN A 278 9.88 0.38 -21.26
C GLN A 278 10.07 -0.65 -20.14
N VAL A 279 9.26 -1.70 -20.13
CA VAL A 279 9.32 -2.73 -19.07
C VAL A 279 10.33 -3.83 -19.38
N THR A 280 10.46 -4.19 -20.66
CA THR A 280 11.39 -5.19 -21.17
C THR A 280 12.15 -4.64 -22.38
N GLY A 281 13.29 -5.24 -22.72
CA GLY A 281 14.15 -4.79 -23.81
C GLY A 281 15.57 -4.47 -23.36
N ASN A 282 16.47 -4.26 -24.33
CA ASN A 282 17.88 -3.95 -24.07
C ASN A 282 18.03 -2.46 -23.74
N ALA A 283 18.42 -2.15 -22.51
CA ALA A 283 18.76 -0.79 -22.14
C ALA A 283 20.01 -0.31 -22.87
N THR A 284 19.97 0.93 -23.34
CA THR A 284 21.18 1.62 -23.79
C THR A 284 22.14 1.85 -22.62
N ILE A 285 23.44 2.02 -22.91
CA ILE A 285 24.46 2.35 -21.89
C ILE A 285 24.03 3.59 -21.08
N ARG A 286 23.44 4.59 -21.75
CA ARG A 286 22.93 5.81 -21.14
C ARG A 286 21.82 5.53 -20.12
N GLU A 287 20.84 4.70 -20.47
CA GLU A 287 19.73 4.35 -19.56
C GLU A 287 20.21 3.54 -18.36
N THR A 288 21.13 2.60 -18.59
CA THR A 288 21.79 1.86 -17.52
C THR A 288 22.57 2.79 -16.59
N LEU A 289 23.29 3.78 -17.12
CA LEU A 289 23.98 4.80 -16.32
C LEU A 289 23.00 5.69 -15.55
N ILE A 290 21.91 6.15 -16.17
CA ILE A 290 20.90 6.99 -15.50
C ILE A 290 20.24 6.20 -14.36
N ALA A 291 19.84 4.96 -14.61
CA ALA A 291 19.30 4.05 -13.61
C ALA A 291 20.31 3.82 -12.47
N ALA A 292 21.57 3.55 -12.80
CA ALA A 292 22.65 3.39 -11.83
C ALA A 292 22.90 4.66 -11.01
N ILE A 293 22.92 5.84 -11.62
CA ILE A 293 23.07 7.14 -10.93
C ILE A 293 21.87 7.42 -10.02
N ALA A 294 20.64 7.10 -10.45
CA ALA A 294 19.45 7.20 -9.63
C ALA A 294 19.54 6.28 -8.39
N LEU A 295 20.13 5.09 -8.53
CA LEU A 295 20.47 4.22 -7.40
C LEU A 295 21.64 4.77 -6.56
N ARG A 296 22.67 5.39 -7.17
CA ARG A 296 23.94 5.74 -6.53
C ARG A 296 23.98 7.13 -5.89
N LYS A 297 23.11 8.08 -6.29
CA LYS A 297 22.88 9.34 -5.54
C LYS A 297 22.50 9.08 -4.07
N ARG A 298 22.17 7.84 -3.70
CA ARG A 298 21.93 7.36 -2.33
C ARG A 298 23.19 7.15 -1.48
N THR A 299 24.36 6.88 -2.05
CA THR A 299 25.57 6.62 -1.26
C THR A 299 26.38 7.89 -0.97
N THR A 300 26.34 8.88 -1.87
CA THR A 300 27.15 10.11 -1.75
C THR A 300 26.57 11.16 -0.80
N ILE A 301 25.24 11.22 -0.60
CA ILE A 301 24.64 12.16 0.36
C ILE A 301 25.01 11.79 1.81
N LEU A 302 25.24 10.51 2.11
CA LEU A 302 25.75 10.07 3.41
C LEU A 302 27.24 10.42 3.60
N GLY A 303 28.05 10.31 2.53
CA GLY A 303 29.46 10.67 2.56
C GLY A 303 29.72 12.17 2.74
N LEU A 304 28.94 13.03 2.07
CA LEU A 304 29.07 14.49 2.20
C LEU A 304 28.62 15.01 3.58
N ALA A 305 27.59 14.41 4.19
CA ALA A 305 27.17 14.76 5.54
C ALA A 305 28.22 14.38 6.60
N ILE A 306 28.93 13.27 6.41
CA ILE A 306 30.02 12.83 7.29
C ILE A 306 31.24 13.76 7.13
N VAL A 307 31.64 14.10 5.90
CA VAL A 307 32.76 15.03 5.65
C VAL A 307 32.45 16.44 6.17
N GLY A 308 31.21 16.91 6.02
CA GLY A 308 30.75 18.18 6.59
C GLY A 308 30.81 18.21 8.12
N MET A 309 30.40 17.13 8.79
CA MET A 309 30.51 17.02 10.26
C MET A 309 31.97 16.98 10.74
N PHE A 310 32.87 16.28 10.02
CA PHE A 310 34.29 16.29 10.35
C PHE A 310 34.93 17.66 10.12
N ALA A 311 34.55 18.38 9.07
CA ALA A 311 35.05 19.73 8.81
C ALA A 311 34.60 20.72 9.90
N VAL A 312 33.32 20.68 10.31
CA VAL A 312 32.80 21.53 11.38
C VAL A 312 33.46 21.20 12.73
N ALA A 313 33.60 19.91 13.07
CA ALA A 313 34.27 19.48 14.29
C ALA A 313 35.76 19.87 14.32
N ALA A 314 36.46 19.81 13.19
CA ALA A 314 37.85 20.27 13.10
C ALA A 314 37.96 21.80 13.31
N THR A 315 37.06 22.58 12.70
CA THR A 315 37.06 24.05 12.90
C THR A 315 36.74 24.46 14.33
N THR A 316 35.81 23.79 15.02
CA THR A 316 35.51 24.09 16.43
C THR A 316 36.64 23.70 17.37
N LEU A 317 37.35 22.60 17.10
CA LEU A 317 38.52 22.20 17.88
C LEU A 317 39.68 23.19 17.74
N ILE A 318 39.95 23.67 16.52
CA ILE A 318 40.98 24.69 16.26
C ILE A 318 40.64 26.00 16.96
N LEU A 319 39.36 26.42 16.91
CA LEU A 319 38.91 27.62 17.62
C LEU A 319 38.97 27.47 19.15
N SER A 320 38.67 26.28 19.70
CA SER A 320 38.79 26.03 21.14
C SER A 320 40.25 26.03 21.64
N GLN A 321 41.21 25.59 20.82
CA GLN A 321 42.63 25.62 21.17
C GLN A 321 43.22 27.05 21.09
N GLN A 322 42.70 27.90 20.20
CA GLN A 322 43.07 29.31 20.14
C GLN A 322 42.44 30.14 21.28
N GLY A 323 41.23 29.79 21.74
CA GLY A 323 40.60 30.45 22.89
C GLY A 323 41.31 30.17 24.23
N GLY A 324 41.77 28.93 24.44
CA GLY A 324 42.48 28.55 25.67
C GLY A 324 43.87 29.18 25.80
N THR A 325 44.56 29.41 24.68
CA THR A 325 45.87 30.08 24.66
C THR A 325 45.77 31.59 24.90
N ALA A 326 44.67 32.22 24.47
CA ALA A 326 44.40 33.63 24.75
C ALA A 326 44.06 33.89 26.25
N GLN A 327 43.36 32.97 26.92
CA GLN A 327 43.07 33.08 28.36
C GLN A 327 44.32 32.88 29.23
N GLN A 328 45.24 31.98 28.86
CA GLN A 328 46.51 31.82 29.58
C GLN A 328 47.45 33.03 29.48
N LEU A 329 47.37 33.80 28.39
CA LEU A 329 48.19 35.01 28.23
C LEU A 329 47.65 36.21 29.02
N GLN A 330 46.35 36.27 29.32
CA GLN A 330 45.77 37.33 30.17
C GLN A 330 45.99 37.08 31.67
N GLU A 331 46.02 35.83 32.14
CA GLU A 331 46.30 35.52 33.56
C GLU A 331 47.77 35.76 33.96
N ILE A 332 48.71 35.72 33.02
CA ILE A 332 50.13 35.97 33.31
C ILE A 332 50.43 37.48 33.47
N SER A 333 49.58 38.37 32.95
CA SER A 333 49.79 39.83 33.00
C SER A 333 49.20 40.54 34.23
N GLN A 334 48.54 39.83 35.15
CA GLN A 334 47.90 40.42 36.34
C GLN A 334 48.48 40.00 37.70
N LYS A 335 49.71 39.48 37.75
CA LYS A 335 50.39 39.27 39.05
C LYS A 335 51.03 40.58 39.54
N PRO A 336 50.65 41.11 40.73
CA PRO A 336 51.31 42.26 41.31
C PRO A 336 52.71 41.87 41.82
N TYR A 337 53.70 42.72 41.53
CA TYR A 337 54.99 42.70 42.22
C TYR A 337 54.79 43.19 43.66
N ILE A 338 55.39 42.48 44.62
CA ILE A 338 55.51 42.90 46.03
C ILE A 338 56.36 44.17 46.10
#